data_AF-A0A0M9DRS5-F1
#
_entry.id   AF-A0A0M9DRS5-F1
#
_cell.length_a   1.000
_cell.length_b   1.000
_cell.length_c   1.000
_cell.angle_alpha   90.00
_cell.angle_beta   90.00
_cell.angle_gamma   90.00
#
_symmetry.space_group_name_H-M   'P 1'
#
loop_
_entity.id
_entity.type
_entity.pdbx_description
1 polymer ?
#
loop_
_entity_poly.entity_id
_entity_poly.type
_entity_poly.pdbx_seq_one_letter_code
_entity_poly.pdbx_strand_id
1 'polypeptide(L)'
;MENPFLNLENSIRRVQENQEKILAELQVLKTKKEPEKTLLTRKDIVKRLNVSLVTLHSLMKIGLPFSKVGRRTLFELELVENWLKQFRKEAKRKEVQNG
;
A
#
# COMPACT_ATOMS: atom_id res chain seq x y z
N MET A 1 -49.52 36.15 5.64
CA MET A 1 -48.07 36.46 5.65
C MET A 1 -47.33 35.15 5.53
N GLU A 2 -46.41 35.04 4.59
CA GLU A 2 -45.56 33.86 4.43
C GLU A 2 -44.55 33.80 5.59
N ASN A 3 -44.37 32.64 6.21
CA ASN A 3 -43.51 32.51 7.39
C ASN A 3 -42.04 32.74 7.00
N PRO A 4 -41.37 33.79 7.50
CA PRO A 4 -40.00 34.12 7.11
C PRO A 4 -38.98 33.05 7.52
N PHE A 5 -39.32 32.18 8.48
CA PHE A 5 -38.46 31.10 8.96
C PHE A 5 -38.50 29.86 8.06
N LEU A 6 -39.48 29.72 7.16
CA LEU A 6 -39.62 28.55 6.30
C LEU A 6 -38.39 28.33 5.41
N ASN A 7 -37.80 29.42 4.91
CA ASN A 7 -36.57 29.38 4.11
C ASN A 7 -35.35 28.99 4.94
N LEU A 8 -35.31 29.39 6.21
CA LEU A 8 -34.26 29.01 7.13
C LEU A 8 -34.37 27.53 7.49
N GLU A 9 -35.57 27.02 7.78
CA GLU A 9 -35.83 25.60 8.06
C GLU A 9 -35.41 24.70 6.88
N ASN A 10 -35.77 25.08 5.66
CA ASN A 10 -35.35 24.36 4.45
C ASN A 10 -33.84 24.37 4.26
N SER A 11 -33.17 25.47 4.61
CA SER A 11 -31.71 25.58 4.51
C SER A 11 -31.00 24.73 5.55
N ILE A 12 -31.49 24.73 6.80
CA ILE A 12 -30.98 23.88 7.88
C ILE A 12 -31.13 22.40 7.50
N ARG A 13 -32.30 22.01 6.99
CA ARG A 13 -32.55 20.64 6.54
C ARG A 13 -31.55 20.19 5.47
N ARG A 14 -31.32 21.03 4.46
CA ARG A 14 -30.33 20.73 3.39
C ARG A 14 -28.91 20.56 3.94
N VAL A 15 -28.52 21.37 4.91
CA VAL A 15 -27.20 21.24 5.55
C VAL A 15 -27.09 19.92 6.31
N GLN A 16 -28.13 19.53 7.05
CA GLN A 16 -28.17 18.25 7.76
C GLN A 16 -28.10 17.05 6.80
N GLU A 17 -28.89 17.05 5.73
CA GLU A 17 -28.86 16.01 4.69
C GLU A 17 -27.47 15.89 4.05
N ASN A 18 -26.82 17.01 3.79
CA ASN A 18 -25.47 17.01 3.23
C ASN A 18 -24.43 16.50 4.23
N GLN A 19 -24.57 16.84 5.52
CA GLN A 19 -23.69 16.29 6.57
C GLN A 19 -23.83 14.77 6.67
N GLU A 20 -25.05 14.23 6.65
CA GLU A 20 -25.28 12.79 6.70
C GLU A 20 -24.65 12.07 5.50
N LYS A 21 -24.78 12.61 4.28
CA LYS A 21 -24.16 12.06 3.08
C LYS A 21 -22.63 12.05 3.17
N ILE A 22 -22.03 13.16 3.59
CA ILE A 22 -20.57 13.27 3.77
C ILE A 22 -20.08 12.26 4.81
N LEU A 23 -20.79 12.12 5.94
CA LEU A 23 -20.42 11.16 6.98
C LEU A 23 -20.49 9.71 6.48
N ALA A 24 -21.53 9.37 5.70
CA ALA A 24 -21.67 8.05 5.09
C ALA A 24 -20.53 7.75 4.10
N GLU A 25 -20.19 8.70 3.22
CA GLU A 25 -19.07 8.56 2.28
C GLU A 25 -17.73 8.39 3.00
N LEU A 26 -17.48 9.19 4.05
CA LEU A 26 -16.28 9.07 4.86
C LEU A 26 -16.18 7.71 5.58
N GLN A 27 -17.31 7.13 5.99
CA GLN A 27 -17.34 5.81 6.60
C GLN A 27 -16.94 4.72 5.60
N VAL A 28 -17.42 4.80 4.36
CA VAL A 28 -17.03 3.89 3.26
C VAL A 28 -15.54 4.03 2.91
N LEU A 29 -15.00 5.25 2.95
CA LEU A 29 -13.57 5.49 2.72
C LEU A 29 -12.69 4.94 3.87
N LYS A 30 -13.16 5.01 5.13
CA LYS A 30 -12.46 4.42 6.28
C LYS A 30 -12.48 2.89 6.27
N THR A 31 -13.53 2.26 5.73
CA THR A 31 -13.62 0.79 5.65
C THR A 31 -12.85 0.21 4.46
N LYS A 32 -12.50 1.03 3.45
CA LYS A 32 -11.39 0.75 2.52
C LYS A 32 -10.05 0.84 3.29
N LYS A 33 -9.84 -0.07 4.23
CA LYS A 33 -8.50 -0.38 4.74
C LYS A 33 -7.71 -0.82 3.51
N GLU A 34 -6.73 -0.03 3.06
CA GLU A 34 -5.71 -0.59 2.18
C GLU A 34 -5.22 -1.90 2.83
N PRO A 35 -5.02 -2.97 2.04
CA PRO A 35 -4.50 -4.21 2.60
C PRO A 35 -3.27 -3.87 3.42
N GLU A 36 -3.27 -4.30 4.68
CA GLU A 36 -2.27 -3.90 5.66
C GLU A 36 -0.88 -4.31 5.12
N LYS A 37 -0.11 -3.32 4.66
CA LYS A 37 1.17 -3.56 3.98
C LYS A 37 2.08 -4.30 4.94
N THR A 38 2.39 -5.55 4.60
CA THR A 38 3.27 -6.38 5.43
C THR A 38 4.71 -5.89 5.26
N LEU A 39 5.13 -5.05 6.20
CA LEU A 39 6.49 -4.50 6.27
C LEU A 39 7.38 -5.43 7.10
N LEU A 40 8.40 -5.99 6.46
CA LEU A 40 9.34 -6.90 7.08
C LEU A 40 10.67 -6.21 7.35
N THR A 41 11.32 -6.55 8.46
CA THR A 41 12.69 -6.13 8.72
C THR A 41 13.69 -6.97 7.90
N ARG A 42 14.97 -6.58 7.89
CA ARG A 42 16.03 -7.44 7.31
C ARG A 42 16.04 -8.86 7.86
N LYS A 43 15.80 -9.03 9.17
CA LYS A 43 15.80 -10.38 9.78
C LYS A 43 14.62 -11.20 9.28
N ASP A 44 13.45 -10.57 9.16
CA ASP A 44 12.22 -11.27 8.79
C ASP A 44 12.19 -11.62 7.31
N ILE A 45 12.65 -10.71 6.43
CA ILE A 45 12.68 -10.97 4.99
C ILE A 45 13.69 -12.07 4.62
N VAL A 46 14.84 -12.14 5.31
CA VAL A 46 15.84 -13.20 5.14
C VAL A 46 15.25 -14.56 5.48
N LYS A 47 14.53 -14.65 6.61
CA LYS A 47 13.81 -15.87 6.99
C LYS A 47 12.70 -16.21 5.98
N ARG A 48 11.92 -15.21 5.57
CA ARG A 48 10.81 -15.37 4.62
C ARG A 48 11.28 -15.87 3.26
N LEU A 49 12.39 -15.34 2.76
CA LEU A 49 12.96 -15.73 1.47
C LEU A 49 13.88 -16.95 1.56
N ASN A 50 14.19 -17.41 2.78
CA ASN A 50 15.15 -18.47 3.07
C ASN A 50 16.50 -18.24 2.38
N VAL A 51 17.07 -17.04 2.55
CA VAL A 51 18.37 -16.65 1.99
C VAL A 51 19.30 -16.17 3.09
N SER A 52 20.60 -16.07 2.79
CA SER A 52 21.54 -15.44 3.73
C SER A 52 21.42 -13.91 3.73
N LEU A 53 21.90 -13.25 4.78
CA LEU A 53 22.02 -11.79 4.81
C LEU A 53 22.92 -11.26 3.69
N VAL A 54 23.98 -11.99 3.34
CA VAL A 54 24.89 -11.62 2.25
C VAL A 54 24.15 -11.64 0.91
N THR A 55 23.34 -12.67 0.68
CA THR A 55 22.46 -12.77 -0.50
C THR A 55 21.47 -11.61 -0.55
N LEU A 56 20.82 -11.29 0.57
CA LEU A 56 19.92 -10.13 0.64
C LEU A 56 20.66 -8.84 0.25
N HIS A 57 21.87 -8.63 0.77
CA HIS A 57 22.69 -7.47 0.43
C HIS A 57 23.02 -7.40 -1.06
N SER A 58 23.34 -8.52 -1.71
CA SER A 58 23.54 -8.58 -3.15
C SER A 58 22.28 -8.24 -3.92
N LEU A 59 21.12 -8.79 -3.52
CA LEU A 59 19.83 -8.46 -4.14
C LEU A 59 19.47 -6.98 -4.00
N MET A 60 19.74 -6.38 -2.83
CA MET A 60 19.56 -4.94 -2.63
C MET A 60 20.44 -4.10 -3.57
N LYS A 61 21.69 -4.52 -3.83
CA LYS A 61 22.57 -3.83 -4.79
C LYS A 61 22.06 -3.94 -6.23
N ILE A 62 21.39 -5.03 -6.57
CA ILE A 62 20.82 -5.29 -7.90
C ILE A 62 19.47 -4.57 -8.10
N GLY A 63 18.86 -4.05 -7.02
CA GLY A 63 17.64 -3.23 -7.09
C GLY A 63 16.42 -3.84 -6.42
N LEU A 64 16.58 -4.78 -5.49
CA LEU A 64 15.48 -5.27 -4.65
C LEU A 64 14.77 -4.08 -3.96
N PRO A 65 13.43 -3.96 -4.02
CA PRO A 65 12.70 -2.86 -3.37
C PRO A 65 12.85 -2.87 -1.85
N PHE A 66 13.20 -1.71 -1.28
CA PHE A 66 13.22 -1.48 0.16
C PHE A 66 13.00 0.01 0.47
N SER A 67 12.58 0.30 1.70
CA SER A 67 12.43 1.67 2.20
C SER A 67 13.29 1.87 3.44
N LYS A 68 13.85 3.07 3.60
CA LYS A 68 14.53 3.48 4.83
C LYS A 68 13.60 4.34 5.67
N VAL A 69 13.29 3.86 6.88
CA VAL A 69 12.49 4.58 7.88
C VAL A 69 13.40 4.84 9.08
N GLY A 70 13.95 6.05 9.14
CA GLY A 70 15.02 6.38 10.08
C GLY A 70 16.24 5.47 9.90
N ARG A 71 16.62 4.76 10.97
CA ARG A 71 17.74 3.79 10.95
C ARG A 71 17.35 2.39 10.48
N ARG A 72 16.07 2.13 10.21
CA ARG A 72 15.56 0.81 9.85
C ARG A 72 15.42 0.68 8.34
N THR A 73 15.77 -0.49 7.80
CA THR A 73 15.43 -0.91 6.44
C THR A 73 14.22 -1.82 6.52
N LEU A 74 13.16 -1.46 5.81
CA LEU A 74 11.90 -2.21 5.73
C LEU A 74 11.65 -2.66 4.30
N PHE A 75 10.99 -3.80 4.17
CA PHE A 75 10.66 -4.45 2.92
C PHE A 75 9.15 -4.68 2.87
N GLU A 76 8.49 -4.11 1.87
CA GLU A 76 7.10 -4.44 1.59
C GLU A 76 7.06 -5.79 0.86
N LEU A 77 6.46 -6.78 1.50
CA LEU A 77 6.50 -8.16 1.05
C LEU A 77 6.00 -8.34 -0.38
N GLU A 78 4.88 -7.69 -0.73
CA GLU A 78 4.28 -7.79 -2.06
C GLU A 78 5.20 -7.23 -3.16
N LEU A 79 5.82 -6.07 -2.91
CA LEU A 79 6.79 -5.48 -3.84
C LEU A 79 8.00 -6.37 -4.05
N VAL A 80 8.51 -6.97 -2.97
CA VAL A 80 9.64 -7.91 -3.02
C VAL A 80 9.28 -9.16 -3.81
N GLU A 81 8.13 -9.78 -3.53
CA GLU A 81 7.70 -10.99 -4.25
C GLU A 81 7.46 -10.72 -5.73
N ASN A 82 6.86 -9.58 -6.08
CA ASN A 82 6.65 -9.17 -7.47
C ASN A 82 7.98 -8.93 -8.20
N TRP A 83 8.93 -8.25 -7.55
CA TRP A 83 10.25 -8.04 -8.11
C TRP A 83 10.98 -9.38 -8.35
N LEU A 84 10.94 -10.31 -7.39
CA LEU A 84 11.56 -11.63 -7.52
C LEU A 84 10.97 -12.46 -8.67
N LYS A 85 9.66 -12.38 -8.89
CA LYS A 85 9.00 -13.03 -10.03
C LYS A 85 9.54 -12.50 -11.37
N GLN A 86 9.68 -11.18 -11.51
CA GLN A 86 10.25 -10.57 -12.72
C GLN A 86 11.72 -10.94 -12.89
N PHE A 87 12.52 -10.83 -11.83
CA PHE A 87 13.94 -11.18 -11.83
C PHE A 87 14.18 -12.61 -12.32
N ARG A 88 13.39 -13.58 -11.83
CA ARG A 88 13.46 -14.98 -12.28
C ARG A 88 13.03 -15.16 -13.73
N LYS A 89 12.03 -14.41 -14.19
CA LYS A 89 11.54 -14.48 -15.58
C LYS A 89 12.60 -13.96 -16.56
N GLU A 90 13.29 -12.90 -16.20
CA GLU A 90 14.38 -12.34 -16.99
C GLU A 90 15.60 -13.27 -17.05
N ALA A 91 15.98 -13.88 -15.92
CA ALA A 91 17.07 -14.86 -15.89
C ALA A 91 16.80 -16.03 -16.85
N LYS A 92 15.60 -16.63 -16.79
CA LYS A 92 15.21 -17.71 -17.71
C LYS A 92 15.24 -17.31 -19.19
N ARG A 93 14.82 -16.08 -19.52
CA ARG A 93 14.86 -15.57 -20.90
C ARG A 93 16.29 -15.47 -21.43
N LYS A 94 17.23 -15.04 -20.59
CA LYS A 94 18.65 -14.93 -20.96
C LYS A 94 19.31 -16.29 -21.14
N GLU A 95 18.91 -17.30 -20.39
CA GLU A 95 19.43 -18.68 -20.56
C GLU A 95 18.99 -19.29 -21.89
N VAL A 96 17.73 -19.10 -22.29
CA VAL A 96 17.18 -19.65 -23.56
C VAL A 96 17.77 -18.97 -24.80
N GLN A 97 18.26 -17.74 -24.70
CA GLN A 97 18.86 -17.02 -25.84
C GLN A 97 20.35 -17.32 -26.03
N ASN A 98 21.01 -17.92 -25.05
CA ASN A 98 22.46 -18.18 -25.06
C ASN A 98 22.81 -19.68 -25.12
N GLY A 99 21.82 -20.57 -25.25
CA GLY A 99 22.00 -22.01 -25.45
C GLY A 99 21.45 -22.43 -26.80
#